data_AF-A0A356BZ82-F1
#
_entry.id   AF-A0A356BZ82-F1
#
_cell.length_a   1.000
_cell.length_b   1.000
_cell.length_c   1.000
_cell.angle_alpha   90.00
_cell.angle_beta   90.00
_cell.angle_gamma   90.00
#
_symmetry.space_group_name_H-M   'P 1'
#
loop_
_entity.id
_entity.type
_entity.pdbx_description
1 polymer ?
#
loop_
_entity_poly.entity_id
_entity_poly.type
_entity_poly.pdbx_seq_one_letter_code
_entity_poly.pdbx_strand_id
1 'polypeptide(L)' 'MLKRAGFAVATGNAHPSLKEEGDFVTSSDDQEGILQAVRRILDLGGESR' A
#
# COMPACT_ATOMS: atom_id res chain seq x y z
N MET A 1 4.31 -9.68 -8.85
CA MET A 1 5.20 -8.73 -8.15
C MET A 1 4.81 -8.60 -6.67
N LEU A 2 3.51 -8.42 -6.34
CA LEU A 2 3.00 -8.35 -4.95
C LEU A 2 3.45 -9.53 -4.07
N LYS A 3 3.20 -10.77 -4.51
CA LYS A 3 3.58 -12.00 -3.77
C LYS A 3 5.07 -12.18 -3.45
N ARG A 4 5.95 -11.33 -3.98
CA ARG A 4 7.41 -11.39 -3.75
C ARG A 4 7.92 -10.22 -2.92
N ALA A 5 7.11 -9.19 -2.72
CA ALA A 5 7.47 -8.05 -1.88
C ALA A 5 7.40 -8.46 -0.39
N GLY A 6 8.26 -7.88 0.44
CA GLY A 6 8.18 -8.06 1.89
C GLY A 6 6.97 -7.35 2.52
N PHE A 7 6.42 -6.36 1.82
CA PHE A 7 5.16 -5.68 2.14
C PHE A 7 4.52 -5.20 0.84
N ALA A 8 3.33 -5.70 0.55
CA ALA A 8 2.61 -5.49 -0.71
C ALA A 8 1.43 -4.53 -0.50
N VAL A 9 1.35 -3.49 -1.32
CA VAL A 9 0.24 -2.51 -1.27
C VAL A 9 -0.54 -2.52 -2.57
N ALA A 10 -1.87 -2.62 -2.47
CA ALA A 10 -2.79 -2.45 -3.59
C ALA A 10 -3.51 -1.09 -3.50
N THR A 11 -3.74 -0.41 -4.62
CA THR A 11 -4.53 0.84 -4.63
C THR A 11 -6.03 0.54 -4.55
N GLY A 12 -6.83 1.52 -4.10
CA GLY A 12 -8.27 1.33 -3.91
C GLY A 12 -9.01 0.99 -5.22
N ASN A 13 -8.55 1.57 -6.33
CA ASN A 13 -9.04 1.30 -7.67
C ASN A 13 -8.36 0.11 -8.37
N ALA A 14 -7.47 -0.63 -7.69
CA ALA A 14 -6.87 -1.83 -8.26
C ALA A 14 -7.92 -2.92 -8.54
N HIS A 15 -7.57 -3.86 -9.41
CA HIS A 15 -8.37 -5.05 -9.68
C HIS A 15 -8.63 -5.83 -8.36
N PRO A 16 -9.84 -6.41 -8.15
CA PRO A 16 -10.18 -7.11 -6.90
C PRO A 16 -9.16 -8.16 -6.48
N SER A 17 -8.66 -8.97 -7.41
CA SER A 17 -7.65 -9.99 -7.14
C SER A 17 -6.33 -9.42 -6.60
N LEU A 18 -5.98 -8.17 -6.90
CA LEU A 18 -4.77 -7.53 -6.38
C LEU A 18 -4.99 -7.02 -4.95
N LYS A 19 -6.21 -6.59 -4.63
CA LYS A 19 -6.59 -6.17 -3.28
C LYS A 19 -6.61 -7.35 -2.31
N GLU A 20 -7.01 -8.53 -2.77
CA GLU A 20 -6.95 -9.77 -2.00
C GLU A 20 -5.51 -10.25 -1.75
N GLU A 21 -4.59 -9.96 -2.68
CA GLU A 21 -3.17 -10.35 -2.57
C GLU A 21 -2.28 -9.32 -1.86
N GLY A 22 -2.79 -8.11 -1.58
CA GLY A 22 -2.04 -7.05 -0.90
C GLY A 22 -2.14 -7.15 0.62
N ASP A 23 -1.05 -6.88 1.33
CA ASP A 23 -1.05 -6.78 2.79
C ASP A 23 -1.81 -5.53 3.28
N PHE A 24 -1.89 -4.51 2.42
CA PHE A 24 -2.62 -3.28 2.68
C PHE A 24 -3.26 -2.75 1.39
N VAL A 25 -4.49 -2.27 1.51
CA VAL A 25 -5.18 -1.54 0.43
C VAL A 25 -5.20 -0.06 0.79
N THR A 26 -4.53 0.76 -0.02
CA THR A 26 -4.52 2.22 0.13
C THR A 26 -5.66 2.87 -0.65
N SER A 27 -5.80 4.20 -0.58
CA SER A 27 -6.71 4.95 -1.46
C SER A 27 -6.40 4.75 -2.94
N SER A 28 -7.26 5.24 -3.83
CA SER A 28 -6.97 5.27 -5.26
C SER A 28 -5.84 6.24 -5.61
N ASP A 29 -5.32 6.13 -6.82
CA ASP A 29 -4.23 6.96 -7.35
C ASP A 29 -4.61 8.45 -7.45
N ASP A 30 -5.86 8.76 -7.77
CA ASP A 30 -6.44 10.11 -7.76
C ASP A 30 -6.65 10.70 -6.35
N GLN A 31 -6.47 9.88 -5.31
CA GLN A 31 -6.63 10.26 -3.89
C GLN A 31 -5.32 10.14 -3.11
N GLU A 32 -4.19 10.33 -3.78
CA GLU A 32 -2.85 10.27 -3.18
C GLU A 32 -2.52 8.91 -2.52
N GLY A 33 -3.13 7.81 -2.99
CA GLY A 33 -2.97 6.49 -2.38
C GLY A 33 -1.52 6.04 -2.22
N ILE A 34 -0.63 6.43 -3.14
CA ILE A 34 0.80 6.12 -3.03
C ILE A 34 1.45 6.86 -1.86
N LEU A 35 1.15 8.16 -1.67
CA LEU A 35 1.69 8.95 -0.56
C LEU A 35 1.24 8.39 0.80
N GLN A 36 -0.04 8.02 0.89
CA GLN A 36 -0.59 7.39 2.10
C GLN A 36 0.11 6.06 2.42
N ALA A 37 0.35 5.23 1.40
CA ALA A 37 1.06 3.96 1.56
C ALA A 37 2.49 4.16 2.03
N VAL A 38 3.22 5.13 1.45
CA VAL A 38 4.60 5.45 1.86
C VAL A 38 4.64 5.95 3.30
N ARG A 39 3.77 6.89 3.68
CA ARG A 39 3.67 7.38 5.07
C ARG A 39 3.43 6.23 6.05
N ARG A 40 2.49 5.34 5.73
CA ARG A 40 2.18 4.16 6.55
C ARG A 40 3.39 3.25 6.72
N ILE A 41 4.15 2.99 5.65
CA ILE A 41 5.34 2.14 5.68
C ILE A 41 6.45 2.79 6.52
N LEU A 42 6.65 4.10 6.41
CA LEU A 42 7.62 4.83 7.23
C LEU A 42 7.25 4.76 8.73
N ASP A 43 5.97 4.96 9.06
CA ASP A 43 5.46 4.82 10.44
C ASP A 43 5.64 3.40 10.99
N LEU A 44 5.60 2.36 10.13
CA LEU A 44 5.84 0.97 10.51
C LEU A 44 7.33 0.65 10.69
N GLY A 45 8.22 1.34 9.97
CA GLY A 45 9.64 0.97 9.81
C GLY A 45 10.64 1.78 10.63
N GLY A 46 10.33 2.98 11.13
CA GLY A 46 11.28 3.73 11.94
C GLY A 46 10.85 5.16 12.29
N GLU A 47 10.72 5.38 13.59
CA GLU A 47 10.76 6.65 14.33
C GLU A 47 10.20 7.88 13.60
N SER A 48 8.91 8.16 13.79
CA SER A 48 8.42 9.54 13.76
C SER A 48 9.15 10.31 14.86
N ARG A 49 10.16 11.11 14.49
CA ARG A 49 10.77 12.10 15.38
C ARG A 49 10.31 13.49 14.99
#